data_AF-A0A937FGQ4-F1
#
_entry.id   AF-A0A937FGQ4-F1
#
_cell.length_a   1.000
_cell.length_b   1.000
_cell.length_c   1.000
_cell.angle_alpha   90.00
_cell.angle_beta   90.00
_cell.angle_gamma   90.00
#
_symmetry.space_group_name_H-M   'P 1'
#
loop_
_entity.id
_entity.type
_entity.pdbx_description
1 polymer ?
#
loop_
_entity_poly.entity_id
_entity_poly.type
_entity_poly.pdbx_seq_one_letter_code
_entity_poly.pdbx_strand_id
1 'polypeptide(L)'
;MRDNCEFDERQLWVRGNVFKHVVIIMAVLLLLDAFLKSSDIYWADEMYSNIIILMFATMVGSVEMILQDVYLGKRNNHKIIIGLMGLSGTVAFAMSIFELLSGKSKFLLNGQLTNVGSGLITDLFILTIVITFIVKSVYNKKLELEE
;
A
#
# COMPACT_ATOMS: atom_id res chain seq x y z
N MET A 1 9.20 -32.76 14.59
CA MET A 1 10.09 -31.66 14.17
C MET A 1 9.27 -30.38 14.22
N ARG A 2 9.59 -29.44 15.11
CA ARG A 2 8.96 -28.11 15.11
C ARG A 2 9.50 -27.39 13.88
N ASP A 3 8.70 -27.28 12.82
CA ASP A 3 8.99 -26.36 11.74
C ASP A 3 9.13 -24.96 12.36
N ASN A 4 10.34 -24.41 12.33
CA ASN A 4 10.59 -23.02 12.70
C ASN A 4 9.80 -22.13 11.73
N CYS A 5 8.56 -21.83 12.13
CA CYS A 5 7.65 -20.86 11.53
C CYS A 5 8.05 -19.41 11.86
N GLU A 6 9.14 -19.21 12.60
CA GLU A 6 9.63 -17.91 13.03
C GLU A 6 10.58 -17.31 11.98
N PHE A 7 10.52 -15.98 11.85
CA PHE A 7 11.43 -15.23 11.01
C PHE A 7 12.86 -15.39 11.55
N ASP A 8 13.83 -15.53 10.64
CA ASP A 8 15.23 -15.50 11.01
C ASP A 8 15.65 -14.11 11.55
N GLU A 9 16.69 -14.03 12.37
CA GLU A 9 17.21 -12.79 12.96
C GLU A 9 17.51 -11.73 11.89
N ARG A 10 18.06 -12.17 10.75
CA ARG A 10 18.27 -11.30 9.58
C ARG A 10 16.96 -10.72 9.06
N GLN A 11 15.91 -11.52 8.97
CA GLN A 11 14.60 -11.06 8.48
C GLN A 11 13.95 -10.09 9.47
N LEU A 12 14.09 -10.33 10.79
CA LEU A 12 13.63 -9.40 11.82
C LEU A 12 14.36 -8.06 11.78
N TRP A 13 15.68 -8.08 11.60
CA TRP A 13 16.50 -6.86 11.49
C TRP A 13 16.09 -6.02 10.29
N VAL A 14 15.92 -6.65 9.13
CA VAL A 14 15.46 -5.96 7.91
C VAL A 14 14.07 -5.35 8.12
N ARG A 15 13.10 -6.11 8.65
CA ARG A 15 11.75 -5.61 8.91
C ARG A 15 11.77 -4.42 9.87
N GLY A 16 12.63 -4.45 10.88
CA GLY A 16 12.85 -3.33 11.78
C GLY A 16 13.41 -2.09 11.06
N ASN A 17 14.31 -2.27 10.09
CA ASN A 17 14.84 -1.15 9.30
C ASN A 17 13.77 -0.56 8.37
N VAL A 18 13.02 -1.39 7.66
CA VAL A 18 11.90 -0.93 6.81
C VAL A 18 10.85 -0.21 7.66
N PHE A 19 10.53 -0.70 8.86
CA PHE A 19 9.60 -0.02 9.76
C PHE A 19 10.06 1.40 10.13
N LYS A 20 11.36 1.60 10.37
CA LYS A 20 11.91 2.95 10.61
C LYS A 20 11.73 3.85 9.39
N HIS A 21 11.98 3.35 8.18
CA HIS A 21 11.75 4.10 6.94
C HIS A 21 10.28 4.53 6.83
N VAL A 22 9.34 3.61 7.05
CA VAL A 22 7.90 3.88 7.01
C VAL A 22 7.50 4.95 8.03
N VAL A 23 7.98 4.86 9.27
CA VAL A 23 7.69 5.85 10.31
C VAL A 23 8.24 7.23 9.95
N ILE A 24 9.46 7.30 9.40
CA ILE A 24 10.07 8.58 8.98
C ILE A 24 9.27 9.19 7.83
N ILE A 25 8.91 8.40 6.80
CA ILE A 25 8.11 8.86 5.67
C ILE A 25 6.76 9.39 6.15
N MET A 26 6.08 8.63 7.02
CA MET A 26 4.79 9.03 7.57
C MET A 26 4.91 10.33 8.38
N ALA A 27 5.91 10.45 9.24
CA ALA A 27 6.13 11.66 10.03
C ALA A 27 6.40 12.89 9.14
N VAL A 28 7.23 12.74 8.11
CA VAL A 28 7.51 13.82 7.15
C VAL A 28 6.24 14.24 6.40
N LEU A 29 5.44 13.28 5.92
CA LEU A 29 4.21 13.58 5.20
C LEU A 29 3.15 14.24 6.08
N LEU A 30 3.01 13.80 7.34
CA LEU A 30 2.12 14.45 8.30
C LEU A 30 2.56 15.88 8.64
N LEU A 31 3.86 16.12 8.76
CA LEU A 31 4.38 17.47 8.96
C LEU A 31 4.13 18.37 7.74
N LEU A 32 4.36 17.85 6.53
CA LEU A 32 4.06 18.58 5.29
C LEU A 32 2.57 18.91 5.18
N ASP A 33 1.69 17.96 5.50
CA ASP A 33 0.25 18.18 5.54
C ASP A 33 -0.15 19.25 6.57
N ALA A 34 0.45 19.22 7.75
CA ALA A 34 0.24 20.25 8.76
C ALA A 34 0.72 21.64 8.29
N PHE A 35 1.85 21.73 7.60
CA PHE A 35 2.33 23.00 7.03
C PHE A 35 1.41 23.53 5.93
N LEU A 36 0.90 22.65 5.05
CA LEU A 36 -0.08 23.03 4.03
C LEU A 36 -1.36 23.59 4.68
N LYS A 37 -1.90 22.88 5.68
CA LYS A 37 -3.07 23.32 6.44
C LYS A 37 -2.83 24.65 7.17
N SER A 38 -1.63 24.88 7.71
CA SER A 38 -1.27 26.17 8.32
C SER A 38 -1.23 27.34 7.34
N SER A 39 -1.17 27.05 6.04
CA SER A 39 -1.19 28.03 4.95
C SER A 39 -2.55 28.09 4.24
N ASP A 40 -3.62 27.56 4.87
CA ASP A 40 -4.97 27.43 4.31
C ASP A 40 -5.05 26.60 3.00
N ILE A 41 -4.05 25.74 2.76
CA ILE A 41 -4.02 24.84 1.61
C ILE A 41 -4.53 23.47 2.04
N TYR A 42 -5.69 23.11 1.50
CA TYR A 42 -6.33 21.81 1.70
C TYR A 42 -6.35 21.07 0.36
N TRP A 43 -5.69 19.92 0.28
CA TRP A 43 -5.57 19.11 -0.94
C TRP A 43 -6.55 17.93 -0.97
N ALA A 44 -7.08 17.53 0.18
CA ALA A 44 -8.15 16.56 0.35
C ALA A 44 -8.91 16.88 1.65
N ASP A 45 -10.08 16.27 1.83
CA ASP A 45 -10.78 16.26 3.11
C ASP A 45 -9.87 15.72 4.24
N GLU A 46 -10.05 16.21 5.47
CA GLU A 46 -9.15 15.93 6.59
C GLU A 46 -9.04 14.43 6.91
N MET A 47 -10.14 13.69 6.80
CA MET A 47 -10.11 12.25 7.03
C MET A 47 -9.33 11.54 5.91
N TYR A 48 -9.60 11.92 4.66
CA TYR A 48 -9.02 11.28 3.49
C TYR A 48 -7.54 11.60 3.27
N SER A 49 -7.10 12.83 3.56
CA SER A 49 -5.68 13.22 3.53
C SER A 49 -4.83 12.33 4.45
N ASN A 50 -5.29 12.13 5.69
CA ASN A 50 -4.62 11.27 6.66
C ASN A 50 -4.60 9.80 6.23
N ILE A 51 -5.71 9.28 5.69
CA ILE A 51 -5.79 7.91 5.17
C ILE A 51 -4.82 7.71 4.01
N ILE A 52 -4.75 8.65 3.07
CA ILE A 52 -3.82 8.57 1.93
C ILE A 52 -2.38 8.56 2.41
N ILE A 53 -2.00 9.42 3.37
CA ILE A 53 -0.64 9.45 3.93
C ILE A 53 -0.29 8.10 4.58
N LEU A 54 -1.19 7.56 5.40
CA LEU A 54 -1.01 6.27 6.05
C LEU A 54 -0.86 5.13 5.03
N MET A 55 -1.74 5.09 4.03
CA MET A 55 -1.75 4.06 3.00
C MET A 55 -0.53 4.16 2.08
N PHE A 56 -0.06 5.37 1.78
CA PHE A 56 1.17 5.59 1.03
C PHE A 56 2.38 5.04 1.77
N ALA A 57 2.55 5.40 3.06
CA ALA A 57 3.65 4.90 3.87
C ALA A 57 3.61 3.36 4.00
N THR A 58 2.41 2.81 4.19
CA THR A 58 2.18 1.35 4.23
C THR A 58 2.55 0.68 2.90
N MET A 59 2.20 1.30 1.77
CA MET A 59 2.53 0.78 0.45
C MET A 59 4.04 0.77 0.20
N VAL A 60 4.74 1.87 0.52
CA VAL A 60 6.20 1.93 0.39
C VAL A 60 6.87 0.83 1.24
N GLY A 61 6.48 0.71 2.51
CA GLY A 61 7.02 -0.32 3.39
C GLY A 61 6.72 -1.74 2.93
N SER A 62 5.50 -1.98 2.45
CA SER A 62 5.09 -3.29 1.93
C SER A 62 5.89 -3.67 0.69
N VAL A 63 6.05 -2.74 -0.26
CA VAL A 63 6.86 -2.95 -1.47
C VAL A 63 8.31 -3.23 -1.09
N GLU A 64 8.91 -2.43 -0.21
CA GLU A 64 10.29 -2.63 0.24
C GLU A 64 10.47 -4.00 0.91
N MET A 65 9.54 -4.42 1.77
CA MET A 65 9.57 -5.75 2.38
C MET A 65 9.37 -6.90 1.37
N ILE A 66 8.54 -6.71 0.33
CA ILE A 66 8.31 -7.72 -0.70
C ILE A 66 9.58 -7.94 -1.51
N LEU A 67 10.24 -6.85 -1.91
CA LEU A 67 11.46 -6.91 -2.70
C LEU A 67 12.61 -7.59 -1.95
N GLN A 68 12.65 -7.44 -0.62
CA GLN A 68 13.65 -8.04 0.27
C GLN A 68 13.26 -9.44 0.77
N ASP A 69 12.17 -10.03 0.27
CA ASP A 69 11.67 -11.37 0.64
C ASP A 69 11.40 -11.53 2.16
N VAL A 70 11.05 -10.43 2.84
CA VAL A 70 10.73 -10.42 4.28
C VAL A 70 9.26 -10.07 4.58
N TYR A 71 8.45 -9.82 3.55
CA TYR A 71 7.05 -9.45 3.69
C TYR A 71 6.18 -10.55 4.27
N LEU A 72 6.39 -11.79 3.83
CA LEU A 72 5.65 -12.96 4.31
C LEU A 72 6.53 -13.86 5.17
N GLY A 73 5.97 -14.31 6.29
CA GLY A 73 6.52 -15.47 7.00
C GLY A 73 6.19 -16.76 6.25
N LYS A 74 6.79 -17.89 6.65
CA LYS A 74 6.59 -19.22 6.02
C LYS A 74 5.15 -19.75 6.00
N ARG A 75 4.18 -19.05 6.62
CA ARG A 75 2.81 -19.53 6.77
C ARG A 75 1.97 -19.26 5.52
N ASN A 76 1.42 -20.32 4.93
CA ASN A 76 0.65 -20.29 3.69
C ASN A 76 -0.59 -19.35 3.71
N ASN A 77 -1.16 -19.09 4.89
CA ASN A 77 -2.35 -18.23 5.05
C ASN A 77 -2.15 -16.79 4.54
N HIS A 78 -0.91 -16.28 4.51
CA HIS A 78 -0.68 -14.91 4.07
C HIS A 78 -0.93 -14.71 2.57
N LYS A 79 -0.75 -15.75 1.74
CA LYS A 79 -1.07 -15.69 0.30
C LYS A 79 -2.57 -15.49 0.07
N ILE A 80 -3.41 -16.10 0.90
CA ILE A 80 -4.87 -15.93 0.85
C ILE A 80 -5.25 -14.50 1.21
N ILE A 81 -4.64 -13.93 2.25
CA ILE A 81 -4.90 -12.54 2.67
C ILE A 81 -4.52 -11.56 1.56
N ILE A 82 -3.35 -11.72 0.92
CA ILE A 82 -2.95 -10.87 -0.21
C ILE A 82 -3.91 -11.03 -1.38
N GLY A 83 -4.35 -12.25 -1.69
CA GLY A 83 -5.34 -12.50 -2.73
C GLY A 83 -6.68 -11.79 -2.47
N LEU A 84 -7.16 -11.83 -1.23
CA LEU A 84 -8.37 -11.11 -0.81
C LEU A 84 -8.19 -9.59 -0.87
N MET A 85 -7.04 -9.07 -0.43
CA MET A 85 -6.71 -7.64 -0.56
C MET A 85 -6.71 -7.21 -2.03
N GLY A 86 -6.08 -7.99 -2.91
CA GLY A 86 -6.07 -7.73 -4.35
C GLY A 86 -7.45 -7.73 -4.99
N LEU A 87 -8.29 -8.71 -4.64
CA LEU A 87 -9.66 -8.80 -5.15
C LEU A 87 -10.50 -7.61 -4.66
N SER A 88 -10.41 -7.29 -3.37
CA SER A 88 -11.13 -6.15 -2.80
C SER A 88 -10.70 -4.80 -3.43
N GLY A 89 -9.39 -4.57 -3.58
CA GLY A 89 -8.85 -3.37 -4.20
C GLY A 89 -9.21 -3.25 -5.68
N THR A 90 -9.26 -4.37 -6.42
CA THR A 90 -9.66 -4.36 -7.83
C THR A 90 -11.14 -4.02 -7.99
N VAL A 91 -12.01 -4.59 -7.14
CA VAL A 91 -13.45 -4.30 -7.16
C VAL A 91 -13.71 -2.85 -6.76
N ALA A 92 -13.07 -2.36 -5.70
CA ALA A 92 -13.15 -0.96 -5.26
C ALA A 92 -12.69 0.00 -6.36
N PHE A 93 -11.55 -0.27 -6.98
CA PHE A 93 -11.02 0.53 -8.09
C PHE A 93 -11.98 0.60 -9.27
N ALA A 94 -12.55 -0.55 -9.67
CA ALA A 94 -13.51 -0.63 -10.77
C ALA A 94 -14.80 0.16 -10.48
N MET A 95 -15.32 0.09 -9.25
CA MET A 95 -16.49 0.87 -8.83
C MET A 95 -16.19 2.37 -8.87
N SER A 96 -15.04 2.79 -8.33
CA SER A 96 -14.67 4.20 -8.30
C SER A 96 -14.42 4.77 -9.72
N ILE A 97 -13.83 3.98 -10.63
CA ILE A 97 -13.74 4.36 -12.06
C ILE A 97 -15.11 4.46 -12.70
N PHE A 98 -16.00 3.49 -12.46
CA PHE A 98 -17.35 3.50 -13.03
C PHE A 98 -18.14 4.75 -12.58
N GLU A 99 -17.98 5.16 -11.33
CA GLU A 99 -18.64 6.35 -10.80
C GLU A 99 -18.13 7.64 -11.45
N LEU A 100 -16.81 7.75 -11.67
CA LEU A 100 -16.21 8.85 -12.41
C LEU A 100 -16.68 8.90 -13.87
N LEU A 101 -16.70 7.75 -14.56
CA LEU A 101 -17.12 7.67 -15.97
C LEU A 101 -18.62 7.95 -16.14
N SER A 102 -19.43 7.58 -15.15
CA SER A 102 -20.87 7.88 -15.12
C SER A 102 -21.16 9.36 -14.85
N GLY A 103 -20.13 10.17 -14.56
CA GLY A 103 -20.27 11.59 -14.22
C GLY A 103 -20.98 11.85 -12.90
N LYS A 104 -21.21 10.81 -12.08
CA LYS A 104 -21.87 10.94 -10.77
C LYS A 104 -20.98 11.65 -9.75
N SER A 105 -19.67 11.51 -9.90
CA SER A 105 -18.66 12.16 -9.09
C SER A 105 -17.55 12.72 -9.95
N LYS A 106 -16.81 13.69 -9.41
CA LYS A 106 -15.61 14.26 -10.03
C LYS A 106 -14.39 13.81 -9.25
N PHE A 107 -13.26 13.67 -9.93
CA PHE A 107 -11.99 13.33 -9.29
C PHE A 107 -11.48 14.47 -8.39
N LEU A 108 -11.57 15.70 -8.88
CA LEU A 108 -11.24 16.93 -8.16
C LEU A 108 -12.46 17.85 -8.10
N LEU A 109 -12.67 18.48 -6.95
CA LEU A 109 -13.66 19.52 -6.75
C LEU A 109 -12.99 20.68 -6.01
N ASN A 110 -13.02 21.88 -6.59
CA ASN A 110 -12.41 23.09 -6.01
C ASN A 110 -10.92 22.94 -5.62
N GLY A 111 -10.14 22.19 -6.41
CA GLY A 111 -8.73 21.94 -6.12
C GLY A 111 -8.46 20.87 -5.06
N GLN A 112 -9.50 20.26 -4.48
CA GLN A 112 -9.41 19.18 -3.51
C GLN A 112 -9.78 17.84 -4.13
N LEU A 113 -9.15 16.78 -3.64
CA LEU A 113 -9.59 15.41 -3.88
C LEU A 113 -10.95 15.17 -3.26
N THR A 114 -11.86 14.63 -4.07
CA THR A 114 -13.15 14.15 -3.57
C THR A 114 -12.98 12.80 -2.87
N ASN A 115 -14.03 12.32 -2.21
CA ASN A 115 -14.03 11.00 -1.57
C ASN A 115 -13.72 9.88 -2.58
N VAL A 116 -14.28 9.98 -3.80
CA VAL A 116 -14.05 9.00 -4.88
C VAL A 116 -12.62 9.12 -5.41
N GLY A 117 -12.10 10.34 -5.58
CA GLY A 117 -10.71 10.55 -5.99
C GLY A 117 -9.72 10.02 -4.95
N SER A 118 -9.99 10.26 -3.67
CA SER A 118 -9.19 9.75 -2.55
C SER A 118 -9.22 8.23 -2.49
N GLY A 119 -10.41 7.64 -2.66
CA GLY A 119 -10.61 6.19 -2.76
C GLY A 119 -9.77 5.57 -3.89
N LEU A 120 -9.81 6.15 -5.09
CA LEU A 120 -9.00 5.68 -6.22
C LEU A 120 -7.51 5.69 -5.95
N ILE A 121 -7.01 6.75 -5.31
CA ILE A 121 -5.59 6.82 -4.93
C ILE A 121 -5.25 5.70 -3.94
N THR A 122 -6.09 5.47 -2.94
CA THR A 122 -5.87 4.38 -1.98
C THR A 122 -5.96 3.00 -2.63
N ASP A 123 -6.88 2.81 -3.57
CA ASP A 123 -7.02 1.56 -4.33
C ASP A 123 -5.78 1.28 -5.17
N LEU A 124 -5.22 2.31 -5.82
CA LEU A 124 -3.96 2.21 -6.57
C LEU A 124 -2.79 1.78 -5.69
N PHE A 125 -2.73 2.25 -4.44
CA PHE A 125 -1.70 1.82 -3.50
C PHE A 125 -1.82 0.33 -3.17
N ILE A 126 -3.04 -0.16 -2.90
CA ILE A 126 -3.29 -1.58 -2.64
C ILE A 126 -2.91 -2.43 -3.87
N LEU A 127 -3.33 -2.01 -5.06
CA LEU A 127 -3.00 -2.69 -6.31
C LEU A 127 -1.49 -2.75 -6.55
N THR A 128 -0.75 -1.67 -6.22
CA THR A 128 0.71 -1.64 -6.34
C THR A 128 1.37 -2.70 -5.46
N ILE A 129 0.92 -2.87 -4.22
CA ILE A 129 1.43 -3.91 -3.30
C ILE A 129 1.18 -5.30 -3.90
N VAL A 130 -0.03 -5.55 -4.38
CA VAL A 130 -0.45 -6.85 -4.92
C VAL A 130 0.30 -7.19 -6.22
N ILE A 131 0.44 -6.24 -7.13
CA ILE A 131 1.20 -6.40 -8.38
C ILE A 131 2.66 -6.71 -8.06
N THR A 132 3.28 -5.94 -7.16
CA THR A 132 4.67 -6.18 -6.74
C THR A 132 4.83 -7.59 -6.18
N PHE A 133 3.89 -8.04 -5.35
CA PHE A 133 3.88 -9.38 -4.79
C PHE A 133 3.77 -10.48 -5.87
N ILE A 134 2.85 -10.32 -6.83
CA ILE A 134 2.67 -11.28 -7.93
C ILE A 134 3.93 -11.35 -8.79
N VAL A 135 4.46 -10.20 -9.21
CA VAL A 135 5.67 -10.12 -10.05
C VAL A 135 6.84 -10.81 -9.36
N LYS A 136 7.09 -10.49 -8.09
CA LYS A 136 8.17 -11.11 -7.30
C LYS A 136 7.96 -12.62 -7.12
N SER A 137 6.72 -13.06 -6.87
CA SER A 137 6.39 -14.48 -6.72
C SER A 137 6.61 -15.27 -8.01
N VAL A 138 6.24 -14.70 -9.17
CA VAL A 138 6.46 -15.33 -10.49
C VAL A 138 7.95 -15.37 -10.82
N TYR A 139 8.69 -14.30 -10.51
CA TYR A 139 10.14 -14.23 -10.74
C TYR A 139 10.89 -15.29 -9.90
N ASN A 140 10.60 -15.38 -8.60
CA ASN A 140 11.23 -16.38 -7.73
C ASN A 140 10.92 -17.82 -8.19
N LYS A 141 9.68 -18.10 -8.61
CA LYS A 141 9.30 -19.40 -9.14
C LYS A 141 10.04 -19.75 -10.44
N LYS A 142 10.31 -18.75 -11.29
CA LYS A 142 11.07 -18.96 -12.53
C LYS A 142 12.53 -19.32 -12.23
N LEU A 143 13.14 -18.64 -11.26
CA LEU A 143 14.51 -18.91 -10.82
C LEU A 143 14.67 -20.34 -10.30
N GLU A 144 13.73 -20.82 -9.48
CA GLU A 144 13.70 -22.20 -8.96
C GLU A 144 13.55 -23.29 -10.04
N LEU A 145 13.06 -22.93 -11.25
CA LEU A 145 12.90 -23.88 -12.37
C LEU A 145 14.11 -23.90 -13.31
N GLU A 146 15.00 -22.91 -13.20
CA GLU A 146 16.24 -22.81 -13.98
C GLU A 146 17.46 -23.40 -13.24
N GLU A 147 17.34 -23.64 -11.93
CA GLU A 147 18.31 -24.38 -11.08
C GLU A 147 18.02 -25.89 -11.02
#